data_AF-A0A844ZA21-F1
#
_entry.id   AF-A0A844ZA21-F1
#
_cell.length_a   1.000
_cell.length_b   1.000
_cell.length_c   1.000
_cell.angle_alpha   90.00
_cell.angle_beta   90.00
_cell.angle_gamma   90.00
#
_symmetry.space_group_name_H-M   'P 1'
#
loop_
_entity.id
_entity.type
_entity.pdbx_description
1 polymer ?
#
loop_
_entity_poly.entity_id
_entity_poly.type
_entity_poly.pdbx_seq_one_letter_code
_entity_poly.pdbx_strand_id
1 'polypeptide(L)'
;MLAVFSASLFEPSGTNALQNAVDWLTGTLLGSVAIGLCVLAVAYVGLMLLSGRLAVREGLRVVLGCFLLLGAPTIAAALMGLRSSEPVQLPVAQIENEELGPREELPQSDYNPYGGASVRDDR
;
A
#
# COMPACT_ATOMS: atom_id res chain seq x y z
N MET A 1 -18.54 16.33 8.27
CA MET A 1 -18.94 16.05 9.67
C MET A 1 -18.09 14.90 10.19
N LEU A 2 -16.89 15.20 10.66
CA LEU A 2 -16.06 14.28 11.45
C LEU A 2 -15.56 15.11 12.63
N ALA A 3 -15.88 14.67 13.84
CA ALA A 3 -15.56 15.37 15.06
C ALA A 3 -14.03 15.44 15.22
N VAL A 4 -13.50 16.66 15.25
CA VAL A 4 -12.19 16.93 15.83
C VAL A 4 -12.37 16.72 17.33
N PHE A 5 -11.68 15.74 17.91
CA PHE A 5 -11.67 15.52 19.35
C PHE A 5 -10.90 16.69 19.99
N SER A 6 -11.61 17.59 20.66
CA SER A 6 -11.04 18.76 21.32
C SER A 6 -10.08 18.34 22.43
N ALA A 7 -8.83 18.78 22.32
CA ALA A 7 -7.86 18.76 23.42
C ALA A 7 -8.42 19.57 24.60
N SER A 8 -8.71 18.88 25.72
CA SER A 8 -9.15 19.54 26.96
C SER A 8 -7.94 19.88 27.81
N LEU A 9 -7.78 21.18 28.06
CA LEU A 9 -6.68 21.88 28.75
C LEU A 9 -6.64 21.67 30.29
N PHE A 10 -7.13 20.53 30.81
CA PHE A 10 -7.18 20.21 32.25
C PHE A 10 -6.11 19.20 32.74
N GLU A 11 -5.08 18.97 31.95
CA GLU A 11 -3.71 18.54 32.29
C GLU A 11 -3.40 18.07 33.73
N PRO A 12 -2.74 16.90 33.88
CA PRO A 12 -1.37 16.97 34.40
C PRO A 12 -0.36 16.65 33.32
N SER A 13 0.75 17.40 33.34
CA SER A 13 1.84 17.46 32.35
C SER A 13 2.71 16.20 32.31
N GLY A 14 2.14 15.05 32.70
CA GLY A 14 2.73 13.72 32.71
C GLY A 14 1.80 12.66 32.11
N THR A 15 0.71 13.06 31.43
CA THR A 15 -0.35 12.15 30.92
C THR A 15 0.03 11.42 29.62
N ASN A 16 1.30 11.02 29.49
CA ASN A 16 1.68 9.99 28.53
C ASN A 16 1.82 8.61 29.19
N ALA A 17 1.64 8.48 30.51
CA ALA A 17 1.80 7.19 31.19
C ALA A 17 0.81 6.12 30.70
N LEU A 18 -0.45 6.50 30.47
CA LEU A 18 -1.46 5.56 29.94
C LEU A 18 -1.17 5.20 28.48
N GLN A 19 -0.79 6.19 27.66
CA GLN A 19 -0.39 5.97 26.28
C GLN A 19 0.84 5.07 26.18
N ASN A 20 1.89 5.33 26.97
CA ASN A 20 3.09 4.50 27.06
C ASN A 20 2.78 3.08 27.55
N ALA A 21 1.88 2.94 28.52
CA ALA A 21 1.47 1.63 29.02
C ALA A 21 0.74 0.85 27.92
N VAL A 22 -0.13 1.51 27.15
CA VAL A 22 -0.83 0.92 26.01
C VAL A 22 0.15 0.56 24.90
N ASP A 23 1.11 1.43 24.57
CA ASP A 23 2.14 1.18 23.55
C ASP A 23 3.10 0.05 23.94
N TRP A 24 3.44 -0.06 25.23
CA TRP A 24 4.18 -1.20 25.74
C TRP A 24 3.35 -2.49 25.67
N LEU A 25 2.06 -2.41 26.02
CA LEU A 25 1.17 -3.56 25.98
C LEU A 25 0.94 -4.03 24.55
N THR A 26 0.71 -3.13 23.60
CA THR A 26 0.62 -3.47 22.18
C THR A 26 1.96 -3.98 21.67
N GLY A 27 3.09 -3.36 22.00
CA GLY A 27 4.42 -3.85 21.61
C GLY A 27 4.72 -5.26 22.11
N THR A 28 4.33 -5.58 23.34
CA THR A 28 4.52 -6.92 23.93
C THR A 28 3.55 -7.95 23.36
N LEU A 29 2.26 -7.61 23.20
CA LEU A 29 1.24 -8.49 22.62
C LEU A 29 1.50 -8.78 21.13
N LEU A 30 1.86 -7.75 20.36
CA LEU A 30 2.07 -7.86 18.91
C LEU A 30 3.44 -8.46 18.58
N GLY A 31 4.44 -8.31 19.46
CA GLY A 31 5.79 -8.84 19.26
C GLY A 31 6.06 -10.14 20.01
N SER A 32 6.46 -10.02 21.29
CA SER A 32 7.00 -11.14 22.07
C SER A 32 5.97 -12.23 22.41
N VAL A 33 4.73 -11.86 22.75
CA VAL A 33 3.68 -12.81 23.12
C VAL A 33 3.19 -13.57 21.89
N ALA A 34 3.08 -12.88 20.74
CA ALA A 34 2.71 -13.52 19.47
C ALA A 34 3.71 -14.62 19.09
N ILE A 35 5.02 -14.33 19.16
CA ILE A 35 6.06 -15.32 18.89
C ILE A 35 6.01 -16.46 19.91
N GLY A 36 5.85 -16.13 21.20
CA GLY A 36 5.70 -17.13 22.27
C GLY A 36 4.54 -18.09 22.03
N LEU A 37 3.36 -17.59 21.65
CA LEU A 37 2.20 -18.41 21.31
C LEU A 37 2.45 -19.32 20.10
N CYS A 38 3.17 -18.84 19.07
CA CYS A 38 3.55 -19.70 17.95
C CYS A 38 4.50 -20.84 18.37
N VAL A 39 5.49 -20.56 19.22
CA VAL A 39 6.38 -21.62 19.74
C VAL A 39 5.60 -22.65 20.57
N LEU A 40 4.68 -22.18 21.43
CA LEU A 40 3.85 -23.03 22.27
C LEU A 40 2.91 -23.93 21.43
N ALA A 41 2.35 -23.36 20.35
CA ALA A 41 1.54 -24.08 19.38
C ALA A 41 2.36 -25.16 18.63
N VAL A 42 3.56 -24.84 18.17
CA VAL A 42 4.48 -25.80 17.52
C VAL A 42 4.88 -26.92 18.49
N ALA A 43 5.18 -26.59 19.75
CA ALA A 43 5.48 -27.58 20.79
C ALA A 43 4.29 -28.53 21.04
N TYR A 44 3.07 -28.00 21.05
CA TYR A 44 1.85 -28.80 21.18
C TYR A 44 1.62 -29.74 20.00
N VAL A 45 1.92 -29.30 18.76
CA VAL A 45 1.91 -30.17 17.57
C VAL A 45 2.97 -31.27 17.68
N GLY A 46 4.18 -30.95 18.14
CA GLY A 46 5.23 -31.93 18.39
C GLY A 46 4.81 -33.00 19.40
N LEU A 47 4.14 -32.60 20.49
CA LEU A 47 3.54 -33.50 21.48
C LEU A 47 2.42 -34.37 20.89
N MET A 48 1.57 -33.80 20.03
CA MET A 48 0.54 -34.55 19.31
C MET A 48 1.12 -35.57 18.34
N LEU A 49 2.21 -35.25 17.64
CA LEU A 49 2.90 -36.18 16.75
C LEU A 49 3.57 -37.32 17.53
N LEU A 50 4.12 -37.04 18.72
CA LEU A 50 4.70 -38.06 19.61
C LEU A 50 3.65 -38.99 20.21
N SER A 51 2.40 -38.51 20.36
CA SER A 51 1.26 -39.31 20.83
C SER A 51 0.83 -40.42 19.84
N GLY A 52 1.56 -40.62 18.74
CA GLY A 52 1.63 -41.88 17.99
C GLY A 52 0.41 -42.21 17.13
N ARG A 53 -0.66 -41.39 17.16
CA ARG A 53 -1.90 -41.72 16.44
C ARG A 53 -2.80 -40.53 16.06
N LEU A 54 -2.25 -39.34 15.82
CA LEU A 54 -3.06 -38.15 15.62
C LEU A 54 -3.12 -37.65 14.19
N ALA A 55 -4.35 -37.44 13.76
CA ALA A 55 -4.75 -37.03 12.43
C ALA A 55 -3.98 -35.78 12.01
N VAL A 56 -3.34 -35.83 10.84
CA VAL A 56 -2.68 -34.71 10.15
C VAL A 56 -3.54 -33.43 10.13
N ARG A 57 -4.87 -33.59 10.21
CA ARG A 57 -5.87 -32.55 10.36
C ARG A 57 -5.65 -31.63 11.58
N GLU A 58 -5.24 -32.16 12.71
CA GLU A 58 -5.02 -31.38 13.93
C GLU A 58 -3.73 -30.55 13.83
N GLY A 59 -2.67 -31.15 13.29
CA GLY A 59 -1.43 -30.43 12.97
C GLY A 59 -1.68 -29.29 11.97
N LEU A 60 -2.46 -29.55 10.91
CA LEU A 60 -2.80 -28.56 9.89
C LEU A 60 -3.57 -27.37 10.47
N ARG A 61 -4.52 -27.60 11.38
CA ARG A 61 -5.27 -26.53 12.07
C ARG A 61 -4.35 -25.62 12.87
N VAL A 62 -3.36 -26.18 13.55
CA VAL A 62 -2.39 -25.41 14.35
C VAL A 62 -1.43 -24.61 13.46
N VAL A 63 -0.92 -25.21 12.39
CA VAL A 63 -0.05 -24.53 11.41
C VAL A 63 -0.79 -23.35 10.76
N LEU A 64 -2.06 -23.54 10.37
CA LEU A 64 -2.90 -22.46 9.86
C LEU A 64 -3.09 -21.35 10.91
N GLY A 65 -3.31 -21.72 12.18
CA GLY A 65 -3.39 -20.76 13.28
C GLY A 65 -2.13 -19.90 13.42
N CYS A 66 -0.94 -20.50 13.37
CA CYS A 66 0.31 -19.75 13.43
C CYS A 66 0.53 -18.85 12.19
N PHE A 67 0.14 -19.32 10.99
CA PHE A 67 0.17 -18.48 9.79
C PHE A 67 -0.76 -17.27 9.90
N LEU A 68 -1.96 -17.43 10.46
CA LEU A 68 -2.88 -16.32 10.68
C LEU A 68 -2.33 -15.32 11.72
N LEU A 69 -1.74 -15.80 12.83
CA LEU A 69 -1.19 -14.91 13.88
C LEU A 69 -0.01 -14.06 13.37
N LEU A 70 0.91 -14.63 12.59
CA LEU A 70 2.03 -13.88 11.99
C LEU A 70 1.66 -13.11 10.72
N GLY A 71 0.81 -13.69 9.87
CA GLY A 71 0.55 -13.19 8.52
C GLY A 71 -0.62 -12.21 8.42
N ALA A 72 -1.66 -12.34 9.25
CA ALA A 72 -2.82 -11.44 9.19
C ALA A 72 -2.47 -9.95 9.39
N PRO A 73 -1.64 -9.54 10.36
CA PRO A 73 -1.33 -8.12 10.53
C PRO A 73 -0.54 -7.53 9.36
N THR A 74 0.35 -8.29 8.72
CA THR A 74 1.09 -7.81 7.53
C THR A 74 0.17 -7.65 6.32
N ILE A 75 -0.78 -8.57 6.14
CA ILE A 75 -1.81 -8.49 5.08
C ILE A 75 -2.74 -7.29 5.33
N ALA A 76 -3.18 -7.09 6.57
CA ALA A 76 -4.04 -5.96 6.94
C ALA A 76 -3.33 -4.61 6.71
N ALA A 77 -2.06 -4.51 7.10
CA ALA A 77 -1.24 -3.33 6.85
C ALA A 77 -1.07 -3.05 5.35
N ALA A 78 -0.84 -4.08 4.53
CA ALA A 78 -0.74 -3.94 3.09
C ALA A 78 -2.04 -3.43 2.46
N LEU A 79 -3.20 -3.96 2.87
CA LEU A 79 -4.51 -3.52 2.38
C LEU A 79 -4.84 -2.08 2.81
N MET A 80 -4.53 -1.70 4.05
CA MET A 80 -4.68 -0.30 4.50
C MET A 80 -3.74 0.66 3.75
N GLY A 81 -2.51 0.23 3.47
CA GLY A 81 -1.57 0.99 2.64
C GLY A 81 -2.08 1.22 1.22
N LEU A 82 -2.69 0.19 0.62
CA LEU A 82 -3.27 0.27 -0.72
C LEU A 82 -4.46 1.25 -0.79
N ARG A 83 -5.27 1.35 0.28
CA ARG A 83 -6.36 2.35 0.36
C ARG A 83 -5.83 3.78 0.48
N SER A 84 -4.63 3.94 1.03
CA SER A 84 -3.99 5.22 1.29
C SER A 84 -3.22 5.75 0.08
N SER A 85 -3.25 5.04 -1.06
CA SER A 85 -2.60 5.50 -2.28
C SER A 85 -3.16 6.84 -2.71
N GLU A 86 -2.38 7.91 -2.52
CA GLU A 86 -2.59 9.18 -3.21
C GLU A 86 -2.73 8.90 -4.71
N PRO A 87 -3.59 9.65 -5.44
CA PRO A 87 -3.59 9.59 -6.89
C PRO A 87 -2.16 9.90 -7.33
N VAL A 88 -1.52 8.95 -8.02
CA VAL A 88 -0.20 9.16 -8.62
C VAL A 88 -0.32 10.42 -9.45
N GLN A 89 0.30 11.52 -8.98
CA GLN A 89 0.41 12.74 -9.73
C GLN A 89 1.36 12.40 -10.88
N LEU A 90 0.78 11.95 -12.00
CA LEU A 90 1.53 11.84 -13.24
C LEU A 90 2.21 13.21 -13.44
N PRO A 91 3.50 13.26 -13.81
CA PRO A 91 4.11 14.49 -14.24
C PRO A 91 3.24 15.07 -15.36
N VAL A 92 2.43 16.07 -15.02
CA VAL A 92 1.77 16.91 -16.01
C VAL A 92 2.95 17.61 -16.66
N ALA A 93 3.30 17.19 -17.87
CA ALA A 93 4.21 17.95 -18.71
C ALA A 93 3.69 19.39 -18.66
N GLN A 94 4.51 20.29 -18.11
CA GLN A 94 4.16 21.70 -18.06
C GLN A 94 4.08 22.14 -19.53
N ILE A 95 2.86 22.18 -20.06
CA ILE A 95 2.59 22.85 -21.32
C ILE A 95 2.75 24.31 -20.97
N GLU A 96 3.99 24.80 -21.12
CA GLU A 96 4.26 26.22 -21.13
C GLU A 96 3.33 26.80 -22.18
N ASN A 97 2.32 27.55 -21.74
CA ASN A 97 1.49 28.32 -22.65
C ASN A 97 2.37 29.45 -23.16
N GLU A 98 3.21 29.15 -24.17
CA GLU A 98 3.71 30.18 -25.05
C GLU A 98 2.48 30.87 -25.62
N GLU A 99 2.30 32.13 -25.27
CA GLU A 99 1.25 32.96 -25.83
C GLU A 99 1.53 33.03 -27.33
N LEU A 100 0.71 32.33 -28.13
CA LEU A 100 0.93 32.23 -29.57
C LEU A 100 0.74 33.62 -30.15
N GLY A 101 1.83 34.37 -30.31
CA GLY A 101 1.85 35.55 -31.15
C GLY A 101 1.36 35.17 -32.57
N PRO A 102 0.89 36.14 -33.37
CA PRO A 102 0.56 35.89 -34.77
C PRO A 102 1.75 35.18 -35.43
N ARG A 103 1.54 33.90 -35.80
CA ARG A 103 2.63 33.06 -36.33
C ARG A 103 3.28 33.80 -37.49
N GLU A 104 4.60 33.97 -37.44
CA GLU A 104 5.33 34.53 -38.58
C GLU A 104 5.04 33.68 -39.80
N GLU A 105 4.65 34.37 -40.88
CA GLU A 105 4.20 33.73 -42.10
C GLU A 105 5.37 32.93 -42.68
N LEU A 106 5.21 31.61 -42.70
CA LEU A 106 6.25 30.69 -43.16
C LEU A 106 6.58 31.03 -44.62
N PRO A 107 7.86 31.10 -45.01
CA PRO A 107 8.24 31.34 -46.40
C PRO A 107 7.63 30.24 -47.28
N GLN A 108 6.94 30.66 -48.34
CA GLN A 108 6.24 29.74 -49.23
C GLN A 108 7.22 28.75 -49.86
N SER A 109 7.04 27.47 -49.59
CA SER A 109 7.93 26.41 -50.08
C SER A 109 7.68 26.15 -51.57
N ASP A 110 8.72 26.35 -52.39
CA ASP A 110 8.71 26.11 -53.85
C ASP A 110 8.87 24.62 -54.21
N TYR A 111 8.90 23.74 -53.21
CA TYR A 111 9.10 22.31 -53.36
C TYR A 111 7.78 21.57 -53.11
N ASN A 112 7.08 21.20 -54.19
CA ASN A 112 5.96 20.27 -54.12
C ASN A 112 6.33 18.92 -54.78
N PRO A 113 6.85 17.95 -54.01
CA PRO A 113 7.26 16.65 -54.51
C PRO A 113 6.09 15.77 -54.97
N TYR A 114 4.85 16.16 -54.67
CA TYR A 114 3.63 15.46 -55.13
C TYR A 114 2.92 16.18 -56.28
N GLY A 115 3.50 17.25 -56.84
CA GLY A 115 2.94 18.00 -57.97
C GLY A 115 2.75 17.17 -59.25
N GLY A 116 3.45 16.05 -59.38
CA GLY A 116 3.27 15.09 -60.49
C GLY A 116 1.99 14.23 -60.38
N ALA A 117 1.35 14.16 -59.22
CA ALA A 117 0.11 13.41 -59.03
C ALA A 117 -1.16 14.28 -59.22
N SER A 118 -1.03 15.61 -59.21
CA SER A 118 -2.14 16.55 -59.47
C SER A 118 -2.24 16.98 -60.94
N VAL A 119 -1.23 16.70 -61.76
CA VAL A 119 -1.34 16.88 -63.21
C VAL A 119 -2.19 15.74 -63.76
N ARG A 120 -3.41 16.06 -64.20
CA ARG A 120 -4.14 15.18 -65.11
C ARG A 120 -3.31 15.12 -66.40
N ASP A 121 -2.84 13.93 -66.75
CA ASP A 121 -2.28 13.66 -68.07
C ASP A 121 -3.46 13.52 -69.04
N ASP A 122 -3.98 14.66 -69.54
CA ASP A 122 -4.96 14.69 -70.62
C ASP A 122 -4.23 14.80 -71.96
N ARG A 123 -3.92 13.62 -72.51
CA ARG A 123 -3.48 13.43 -73.89
C ARG A 123 -4.65 13.30 -74.86
#